data_AF-A0A415DGY8-F1
#
_entry.id   AF-A0A415DGY8-F1
#
_cell.length_a   1.000
_cell.length_b   1.000
_cell.length_c   1.000
_cell.angle_alpha   90.00
_cell.angle_beta   90.00
_cell.angle_gamma   90.00
#
_symmetry.space_group_name_H-M   'P 1'
#
loop_
_entity.id
_entity.type
_entity.pdbx_description
1 polymer ?
#
loop_
_entity_poly.entity_id
_entity_poly.type
_entity_poly.pdbx_seq_one_letter_code
_entity_poly.pdbx_strand_id
1 'polypeptide(L)'
;MMWVEFVKSRQGLAYFAGDIVKMDEENAKTLIDEGFVKPSQQPDESDLPIDLPARSALIKEGLISKDAVLAAKEVLTDIKGIGEKTAAEIIEILGK
;
A
#
# COMPACT_ATOMS: atom_id res chain seq x y z
N MET A 1 16.77 -10.09 -3.20
CA MET A 1 16.27 -8.70 -3.04
C MET A 1 15.22 -8.71 -1.96
N MET A 2 15.18 -7.68 -1.12
CA MET A 2 14.34 -7.59 0.07
C MET A 2 13.65 -6.23 0.17
N TRP A 3 12.44 -6.21 0.74
CA TRP A 3 11.74 -4.98 1.11
C TRP A 3 12.11 -4.59 2.53
N VAL A 4 12.45 -3.32 2.72
CA VAL A 4 12.78 -2.76 4.03
C VAL A 4 12.06 -1.44 4.24
N GLU A 5 11.68 -1.15 5.48
CA GLU A 5 11.10 0.12 5.89
C GLU A 5 12.14 0.90 6.69
N PHE A 6 12.42 2.15 6.28
CA PHE A 6 13.33 3.03 7.00
C PHE A 6 12.70 3.47 8.33
N VAL A 7 13.39 3.24 9.44
CA VAL A 7 12.97 3.70 10.77
C VAL A 7 13.57 5.06 11.12
N LYS A 8 14.67 5.45 10.47
CA LYS A 8 15.30 6.78 10.58
C LYS A 8 15.99 7.12 9.27
N SER A 9 16.11 8.42 8.97
CA SER A 9 16.84 8.89 7.80
C SER A 9 18.32 8.48 7.86
N ARG A 10 18.88 8.04 6.73
CA ARG A 10 20.31 7.77 6.58
C ARG A 10 20.93 8.84 5.70
N GLN A 11 21.88 9.60 6.24
CA GLN A 11 22.65 10.56 5.42
C GLN A 11 23.29 9.84 4.23
N GLY A 12 23.17 10.43 3.04
CA GLY A 12 23.66 9.85 1.79
C GLY A 12 22.63 8.97 1.06
N LEU A 13 21.53 8.60 1.71
CA LEU A 13 20.37 7.98 1.08
C LEU A 13 19.18 8.93 1.22
N ALA A 14 18.52 9.27 0.11
CA ALA A 14 17.37 10.18 0.10
C ALA A 14 16.09 9.54 0.64
N TYR A 15 16.20 8.75 1.72
CA TYR A 15 15.10 8.01 2.34
C TYR A 15 14.82 8.53 3.76
N PHE A 16 13.54 8.60 4.09
CA PHE A 16 13.01 9.10 5.35
C PHE A 16 12.36 8.00 6.16
N ALA A 17 12.12 8.27 7.45
CA ALA A 17 11.39 7.34 8.30
C ALA A 17 9.99 7.08 7.72
N GLY A 18 9.65 5.80 7.51
CA GLY A 18 8.41 5.35 6.87
C GLY A 18 8.56 4.95 5.40
N ASP A 19 9.68 5.27 4.74
CA ASP A 19 9.87 4.88 3.34
C ASP A 19 10.10 3.38 3.22
N ILE A 20 9.36 2.74 2.31
CA ILE A 20 9.51 1.31 2.00
C ILE A 20 10.21 1.17 0.66
N VAL A 21 11.36 0.50 0.66
CA VAL A 21 12.25 0.40 -0.50
C VAL A 21 12.60 -1.05 -0.78
N LYS A 22 12.65 -1.41 -2.07
CA LYS A 22 13.18 -2.68 -2.53
C LYS A 22 14.67 -2.52 -2.83
N MET A 23 15.51 -3.31 -2.16
CA MET A 23 16.96 -3.28 -2.38
C MET A 23 17.55 -4.70 -2.36
N ASP A 24 18.83 -4.82 -2.68
CA ASP A 24 19.56 -6.07 -2.53
C ASP A 24 19.69 -6.47 -1.05
N GLU A 25 19.86 -7.76 -0.81
CA GLU A 25 19.89 -8.31 0.56
C GLU A 25 21.14 -7.93 1.33
N GLU A 26 22.25 -7.65 0.64
CA GLU A 26 23.52 -7.27 1.28
C GLU A 26 23.44 -5.87 1.89
N ASN A 27 22.94 -4.90 1.11
CA ASN A 27 22.66 -3.54 1.58
C ASN A 27 21.55 -3.54 2.64
N ALA A 28 20.47 -4.31 2.44
CA ALA A 28 19.39 -4.44 3.41
C ALA A 28 19.91 -4.93 4.77
N LYS A 29 20.71 -6.00 4.80
CA LYS A 29 21.29 -6.53 6.04
C LYS A 29 22.18 -5.51 6.75
N THR A 30 23.05 -4.82 5.99
CA THR A 30 23.90 -3.76 6.54
C THR A 30 23.07 -2.66 7.20
N LEU A 31 22.00 -2.21 6.53
CA LEU A 31 21.08 -1.19 7.06
C LEU A 31 20.28 -1.66 8.28
N ILE A 32 19.92 -2.94 8.33
CA ILE A 32 19.23 -3.57 9.47
C ILE A 32 20.18 -3.64 10.67
N ASP A 33 21.41 -4.10 10.48
CA ASP A 33 22.42 -4.24 11.53
C ASP A 33 22.82 -2.87 12.12
N GLU A 34 22.87 -1.83 11.29
CA GLU A 34 23.07 -0.44 11.73
C GLU A 34 21.79 0.23 12.33
N GLY A 35 20.66 -0.48 12.27
CA GLY A 35 19.37 -0.04 12.82
C GLY A 35 18.72 1.13 12.08
N PHE A 36 19.01 1.31 10.79
CA PHE A 36 18.36 2.32 9.92
C PHE A 36 17.07 1.83 9.30
N VAL A 37 16.95 0.52 9.06
CA VAL A 37 15.78 -0.09 8.44
C VAL A 37 15.34 -1.35 9.20
N LYS A 38 14.10 -1.78 8.97
CA LYS A 38 13.58 -3.07 9.42
C LYS A 38 13.08 -3.88 8.22
N PRO A 39 13.09 -5.23 8.28
CA PRO A 39 12.39 -6.06 7.31
C PRO A 39 10.95 -5.57 7.14
N SER A 40 10.55 -5.34 5.89
CA SER A 40 9.18 -4.99 5.55
C SER A 40 8.63 -5.96 4.51
N GLN A 41 7.32 -6.05 4.43
CA GLN A 41 6.68 -6.72 3.31
C GLN A 41 6.68 -5.78 2.11
N GLN A 42 6.47 -6.35 0.92
CA GLN A 42 6.18 -5.52 -0.25
C GLN A 42 5.02 -4.59 0.11
N PRO A 43 5.18 -3.26 -0.04
CA PRO A 43 4.04 -2.39 0.10
C PRO A 43 3.02 -2.84 -0.94
N ASP A 44 1.76 -2.98 -0.54
CA ASP A 44 0.68 -3.25 -1.49
C ASP A 44 0.70 -2.13 -2.53
N GLU A 45 1.28 -2.39 -3.69
CA GLU A 45 1.30 -1.46 -4.83
C GLU A 45 -0.15 -1.33 -5.29
N SER A 46 -0.80 -0.30 -4.75
CA SER A 46 -2.19 -0.03 -5.00
C SER A 46 -2.32 1.18 -5.90
N ASP A 47 -2.83 0.97 -7.11
CA ASP A 47 -3.20 2.01 -8.07
C ASP A 47 -4.44 2.81 -7.63
N LEU A 48 -5.04 2.45 -6.50
CA LEU A 48 -6.15 3.19 -5.91
C LEU A 48 -5.71 4.58 -5.43
N PRO A 49 -6.47 5.64 -5.77
CA PRO A 49 -6.25 7.01 -5.29
C PRO A 49 -6.14 7.06 -3.77
N ILE A 50 -5.24 7.90 -3.24
CA ILE A 50 -5.01 8.00 -1.79
C ILE A 50 -6.26 8.47 -1.03
N ASP A 51 -7.05 9.34 -1.65
CA ASP A 51 -8.29 9.88 -1.09
C ASP A 51 -9.52 8.99 -1.36
N LEU A 52 -9.32 7.78 -1.91
CA LEU A 52 -10.43 6.88 -2.22
C LEU A 52 -11.14 6.43 -0.92
N PRO A 53 -12.46 6.56 -0.83
CA PRO A 53 -13.20 6.08 0.31
C PRO A 53 -12.99 4.58 0.50
N ALA A 54 -12.82 4.17 1.76
CA ALA A 54 -12.52 2.80 2.15
C ALA A 54 -11.31 2.14 1.45
N ARG A 55 -10.36 2.93 0.92
CA ARG A 55 -9.10 2.43 0.32
C ARG A 55 -8.42 1.35 1.16
N SER A 56 -8.28 1.57 2.46
CA SER A 56 -7.64 0.60 3.36
C SER A 56 -8.42 -0.71 3.48
N ALA A 57 -9.75 -0.69 3.34
CA ALA A 57 -10.56 -1.92 3.33
C ALA A 57 -10.40 -2.67 2.00
N LEU A 58 -10.39 -1.94 0.87
CA LEU A 58 -10.14 -2.51 -0.46
C LEU A 58 -8.77 -3.21 -0.53
N ILE A 59 -7.72 -2.53 -0.09
CA ILE A 59 -6.35 -3.09 -0.08
C ILE A 59 -6.27 -4.34 0.81
N LYS A 60 -6.93 -4.34 1.98
CA LYS A 60 -6.96 -5.50 2.87
C LYS A 60 -7.64 -6.72 2.24
N GLU A 61 -8.64 -6.50 1.40
CA GLU A 61 -9.30 -7.56 0.63
C GLU A 61 -8.55 -7.93 -0.66
N GLY A 62 -7.36 -7.35 -0.90
CA GLY A 62 -6.54 -7.60 -2.08
C GLY A 62 -6.99 -6.84 -3.33
N LEU A 63 -7.97 -5.93 -3.22
CA LEU A 63 -8.41 -5.05 -4.30
C LEU A 63 -7.47 -3.84 -4.38
N ILE A 64 -6.29 -4.06 -4.93
CA ILE A 64 -5.22 -3.04 -5.02
C ILE A 64 -5.27 -2.21 -6.31
N SER A 65 -5.98 -2.67 -7.34
CA SER A 65 -6.07 -1.95 -8.63
C SER A 65 -7.48 -1.46 -8.93
N LYS A 66 -7.58 -0.40 -9.76
CA LYS A 66 -8.87 0.16 -10.17
C LYS A 66 -9.74 -0.87 -10.89
N ASP A 67 -9.15 -1.64 -11.80
CA ASP A 67 -9.84 -2.70 -12.54
C ASP A 67 -10.37 -3.80 -11.61
N ALA A 68 -9.60 -4.19 -10.60
CA ALA A 68 -10.04 -5.19 -9.62
C ALA A 68 -11.26 -4.69 -8.82
N VAL A 69 -11.23 -3.42 -8.38
CA VAL A 69 -12.36 -2.81 -7.66
C VAL A 69 -13.59 -2.70 -8.55
N LEU A 70 -13.43 -2.26 -9.81
CA LEU A 70 -14.55 -2.14 -10.75
C LEU A 70 -15.12 -3.50 -11.17
N ALA A 71 -14.29 -4.54 -11.26
CA ALA A 71 -14.74 -5.92 -11.47
C ALA A 71 -15.51 -6.46 -10.26
N ALA A 72 -15.12 -6.05 -9.05
CA ALA A 72 -15.77 -6.43 -7.79
C ALA A 72 -16.95 -5.50 -7.40
N LYS A 73 -17.39 -4.59 -8.28
CA LYS A 73 -18.39 -3.54 -7.96
C LYS A 73 -19.68 -4.05 -7.31
N GLU A 74 -20.11 -5.27 -7.67
CA GLU A 74 -21.37 -5.87 -7.18
C GLU A 74 -21.24 -6.45 -5.76
N VAL A 75 -20.02 -6.73 -5.31
CA VAL A 75 -19.71 -7.34 -4.01
C VAL A 75 -18.97 -6.39 -3.08
N LEU A 76 -18.80 -5.12 -3.46
CA LEU A 76 -18.13 -4.11 -2.62
C LEU A 76 -18.81 -3.95 -1.26
N THR A 77 -20.14 -4.07 -1.21
CA THR A 77 -20.92 -3.98 0.02
C THR A 77 -20.72 -5.15 0.98
N ASP A 78 -20.15 -6.27 0.50
CA ASP A 78 -19.82 -7.41 1.33
C ASP A 78 -18.52 -7.17 2.12
N ILE A 79 -17.72 -6.18 1.71
CA ILE A 79 -16.48 -5.80 2.38
C ILE A 79 -16.82 -5.04 3.67
N LYS A 80 -16.32 -5.56 4.80
CA LYS A 80 -16.54 -4.96 6.10
C LYS A 80 -16.03 -3.51 6.14
N GLY A 81 -16.95 -2.57 6.32
CA GLY A 81 -16.66 -1.13 6.36
C GLY A 81 -17.02 -0.38 5.07
N ILE A 82 -17.56 -1.07 4.06
CA ILE A 82 -18.08 -0.46 2.84
C ILE A 82 -19.60 -0.64 2.81
N GLY A 83 -20.35 0.46 2.94
CA GLY A 83 -21.80 0.46 2.75
C GLY A 83 -22.21 0.83 1.32
N GLU A 84 -23.50 0.72 0.99
CA GLU A 84 -24.01 1.01 -0.36
C GLU A 84 -23.61 2.41 -0.88
N LYS A 85 -23.68 3.43 -0.01
CA LYS A 85 -23.27 4.81 -0.37
C LYS A 85 -21.78 4.89 -0.71
N THR A 86 -20.95 4.27 0.13
CA THR A 86 -19.50 4.24 -0.06
C THR A 86 -19.14 3.47 -1.32
N ALA A 87 -19.78 2.33 -1.57
CA ALA A 87 -19.58 1.56 -2.80
C ALA A 87 -19.93 2.38 -4.05
N ALA A 88 -21.05 3.10 -4.05
CA ALA A 88 -21.42 3.99 -5.15
C ALA A 88 -20.40 5.11 -5.38
N GLU A 89 -19.91 5.75 -4.30
CA GLU A 89 -18.86 6.78 -4.38
C GLU A 89 -17.54 6.22 -4.93
N ILE A 90 -17.12 5.03 -4.50
CA ILE A 90 -15.91 4.35 -5.01
C ILE A 90 -16.04 4.14 -6.52
N ILE A 91 -17.17 3.59 -6.98
CA ILE A 91 -17.41 3.33 -8.40
C ILE A 91 -17.44 4.64 -9.19
N GLU A 92 -18.03 5.70 -8.66
CA GLU A 92 -18.06 7.01 -9.33
C GLU A 92 -16.66 7.63 -9.46
N ILE A 93 -15.83 7.54 -8.42
CA ILE A 93 -14.45 8.06 -8.43
C ILE A 93 -13.57 7.26 -9.40
N LEU A 94 -13.72 5.93 -9.41
CA LEU A 94 -12.88 5.06 -10.23
C LEU A 94 -13.36 4.90 -11.67
N GLY A 95 -14.64 5.15 -11.94
CA GLY A 95 -15.24 5.10 -13.28
C GLY A 95 -15.08 6.38 -14.11
N LYS A 96 -14.46 7.42 -13.54
CA LYS A 96 -14.04 8.65 -14.25
C LYS A 96 -12.65 8.50 -14.83
#